data_AF-A0A961GFW7-F1
#
_entry.id   AF-A0A961GFW7-F1
#
_cell.length_a   1.000
_cell.length_b   1.000
_cell.length_c   1.000
_cell.angle_alpha   90.00
_cell.angle_beta   90.00
_cell.angle_gamma   90.00
#
_symmetry.space_group_name_H-M   'P 1'
#
loop_
_entity.id
_entity.type
_entity.pdbx_description
1 polymer ?
#
loop_
_entity_poly.entity_id
_entity_poly.type
_entity_poly.pdbx_seq_one_letter_code
_entity_poly.pdbx_strand_id
1 'polypeptide(L)'
;MPDIPSDSRHLEPAGESPLVTRWVIDLDGVVWRGQAPIEGSVEAVERLRVAGHEVIFVTNHAESPAIKQRRLAEMGVVQPLVITSAEAAAHLCGPGRRAFVLGEPTLSEVLTSAGIDAIDVASVDPDGPVPQTDVVIVGACSDWNRSRTGLIADAVRAGAEFIATNSDPTYPQMGVAGPRLLPGAGALVAAVEVTSGVKPAFAGKPNQPAADLVLERYGPVDFVVGDRDDTDGEFARRLGARFALVLSGGTPPDEVPTNPAPDLVARDLACVVDEVLRSLSTMTVE
;
A
#
# COMPACT_ATOMS: atom_id res chain seq x y z
N MET A 1 19.67 32.76 -0.45
CA MET A 1 19.10 32.20 -1.68
C MET A 1 20.23 31.56 -2.45
N PRO A 2 20.51 30.26 -2.28
CA PRO A 2 21.34 29.53 -3.21
C PRO A 2 20.48 28.85 -4.28
N ASP A 3 20.92 28.98 -5.53
CA ASP A 3 20.31 28.47 -6.75
C ASP A 3 20.15 26.94 -6.73
N ILE A 4 18.97 26.48 -7.18
CA ILE A 4 18.69 25.08 -7.50
C ILE A 4 19.14 24.84 -8.96
N PRO A 5 19.95 23.80 -9.27
CA PRO A 5 20.38 23.54 -10.64
C PRO A 5 19.19 23.05 -11.49
N SER A 6 18.95 23.72 -12.61
CA SER A 6 18.03 23.28 -13.65
C SER A 6 18.69 22.18 -14.49
N ASP A 7 18.51 20.91 -14.11
CA ASP A 7 18.90 19.79 -14.96
C ASP A 7 17.65 18.98 -15.34
N SER A 8 16.91 19.53 -16.31
CA SER A 8 15.77 18.86 -16.93
C SER A 8 16.28 17.75 -17.84
N ARG A 9 16.41 16.53 -17.28
CA ARG A 9 16.69 15.34 -18.08
C ARG A 9 15.40 14.92 -18.79
N HIS A 10 15.40 15.06 -20.11
CA HIS A 10 14.30 14.73 -21.00
C HIS A 10 13.93 13.25 -20.92
N LEU A 11 12.61 12.98 -20.89
CA LEU A 11 12.02 11.65 -20.99
C LEU A 11 12.20 11.12 -22.43
N GLU A 12 13.00 10.07 -22.62
CA GLU A 12 13.11 9.36 -23.90
C GLU A 12 11.91 8.39 -24.09
N PRO A 13 11.37 8.24 -25.32
CA PRO A 13 10.13 7.51 -25.55
C PRO A 13 10.34 5.98 -25.61
N ALA A 14 9.46 5.23 -24.92
CA ALA A 14 9.20 3.83 -25.24
C ALA A 14 8.28 3.76 -26.48
N GLY A 15 8.61 2.89 -27.44
CA GLY A 15 8.01 2.83 -28.78
C GLY A 15 6.50 2.53 -28.89
N GLU A 16 5.97 2.77 -30.09
CA GLU A 16 4.55 2.89 -30.47
C GLU A 16 3.62 1.69 -30.19
N SER A 17 2.59 1.98 -29.39
CA SER A 17 1.16 1.64 -29.52
C SER A 17 0.42 2.68 -28.63
N PRO A 18 -0.91 2.91 -28.63
CA PRO A 18 -1.51 3.79 -27.62
C PRO A 18 -1.51 3.00 -26.30
N LEU A 19 -0.33 2.85 -25.69
CA LEU A 19 -0.14 2.16 -24.44
C LEU A 19 -0.93 2.98 -23.42
N VAL A 20 -2.03 2.41 -22.91
CA VAL A 20 -2.74 2.95 -21.75
C VAL A 20 -1.68 3.12 -20.67
N THR A 21 -1.33 4.37 -20.36
CA THR A 21 -0.38 4.65 -19.30
C THR A 21 -1.05 4.31 -17.98
N ARG A 22 -0.40 3.48 -17.17
CA ARG A 22 -0.90 3.06 -15.87
C ARG A 22 -0.17 3.75 -14.74
N TRP A 23 -0.97 4.25 -13.82
CA TRP A 23 -0.53 4.95 -12.63
C TRP A 23 -0.92 4.13 -11.41
N VAL A 24 0.08 3.75 -10.64
CA VAL A 24 -0.10 3.31 -9.26
C VAL A 24 0.03 4.53 -8.36
N ILE A 25 -0.99 4.81 -7.55
CA ILE A 25 -1.03 5.98 -6.68
C ILE A 25 -1.23 5.51 -5.24
N ASP A 26 -0.33 5.89 -4.34
CA ASP A 26 -0.55 5.70 -2.90
C ASP A 26 -1.72 6.56 -2.40
N LEU A 27 -2.30 6.23 -1.25
CA LEU A 27 -3.43 6.96 -0.69
C LEU A 27 -3.01 8.00 0.36
N ASP A 28 -2.20 7.59 1.34
CA ASP A 28 -1.93 8.38 2.53
C ASP A 28 -0.75 9.33 2.24
N GLY A 29 -0.94 10.63 2.45
CA GLY A 29 0.09 11.61 2.07
C GLY A 29 0.11 11.98 0.58
N VAL A 30 -0.62 11.25 -0.28
CA VAL A 30 -0.74 11.52 -1.72
C VAL A 30 -2.16 11.96 -2.13
N VAL A 31 -3.18 11.17 -1.81
CA VAL A 31 -4.58 11.48 -2.13
C VAL A 31 -5.25 12.19 -0.96
N TRP A 32 -5.00 11.76 0.27
CA TRP A 32 -5.57 12.34 1.48
C TRP A 32 -4.57 12.44 2.63
N ARG A 33 -4.92 13.27 3.62
CA ARG A 33 -4.27 13.30 4.93
C ARG A 33 -5.33 13.14 6.01
N GLY A 34 -5.21 12.09 6.81
CA GLY A 34 -6.21 11.75 7.82
C GLY A 34 -7.54 11.45 7.14
N GLN A 35 -8.55 12.31 7.32
CA GLN A 35 -9.88 12.17 6.69
C GLN A 35 -10.10 13.05 5.46
N ALA A 36 -9.28 14.07 5.24
CA ALA A 36 -9.50 15.08 4.21
C ALA A 36 -8.67 14.80 2.94
N PRO A 37 -9.24 14.99 1.74
CA PRO A 37 -8.46 14.97 0.51
C PRO A 37 -7.38 16.07 0.55
N ILE A 38 -6.23 15.77 -0.03
CA ILE A 38 -5.21 16.79 -0.31
C ILE A 38 -5.73 17.68 -1.44
N GLU A 39 -5.52 18.99 -1.32
CA GLU A 39 -6.01 19.96 -2.30
C GLU A 39 -5.56 19.59 -3.73
N GLY A 40 -6.51 19.52 -4.66
CA GLY A 40 -6.27 19.18 -6.06
C GLY A 40 -6.06 17.69 -6.36
N SER A 41 -6.02 16.80 -5.35
CA SER A 41 -5.70 15.38 -5.58
C SER A 41 -6.79 14.64 -6.37
N VAL A 42 -8.06 14.89 -6.08
CA VAL A 42 -9.20 14.27 -6.77
C VAL A 42 -9.29 14.79 -8.21
N GLU A 43 -9.13 16.09 -8.40
CA GLU A 43 -9.10 16.72 -9.72
C GLU A 43 -7.91 16.22 -10.55
N ALA A 44 -6.76 15.94 -9.93
CA ALA A 44 -5.61 15.35 -10.59
C ALA A 44 -5.91 13.93 -11.10
N VAL A 45 -6.55 13.09 -10.30
CA VAL A 45 -6.99 11.75 -10.71
C VAL A 45 -7.98 11.83 -11.89
N GLU A 46 -8.93 12.76 -11.83
CA GLU A 46 -9.90 12.92 -12.92
C GLU A 46 -9.22 13.38 -14.22
N ARG A 47 -8.25 14.30 -14.14
CA ARG A 47 -7.48 14.74 -15.31
C ARG A 47 -6.70 13.59 -15.95
N LEU A 48 -6.09 12.70 -15.16
CA LEU A 48 -5.44 11.50 -15.68
C LEU A 48 -6.43 10.62 -16.45
N ARG A 49 -7.63 10.42 -15.91
CA ARG A 49 -8.66 9.58 -16.54
C ARG A 49 -9.22 10.19 -17.82
N VAL A 50 -9.50 11.49 -17.82
CA VAL A 50 -9.93 12.22 -19.02
C VAL A 50 -8.86 12.16 -20.12
N ALA A 51 -7.58 12.12 -19.75
CA ALA A 51 -6.46 11.93 -20.67
C ALA A 51 -6.27 10.47 -21.13
N GLY A 52 -7.13 9.53 -20.70
CA GLY A 52 -7.09 8.12 -21.12
C GLY A 52 -6.13 7.24 -20.31
N HIS A 53 -5.62 7.73 -19.18
CA HIS A 53 -4.77 6.94 -18.29
C HIS A 53 -5.60 6.10 -17.32
N GLU A 54 -5.07 4.94 -16.93
CA GLU A 54 -5.67 4.06 -15.93
C GLU A 54 -5.00 4.29 -14.57
N VAL A 55 -5.81 4.50 -13.54
CA VAL A 55 -5.35 4.82 -12.18
C VAL A 55 -5.73 3.70 -11.23
N ILE A 56 -4.74 3.14 -10.55
CA ILE A 56 -4.84 2.06 -9.57
C ILE A 56 -4.32 2.59 -8.24
N PHE A 57 -5.15 2.57 -7.22
CA PHE A 57 -4.71 2.94 -5.87
C PHE A 57 -4.14 1.73 -5.15
N VAL A 58 -2.95 1.86 -4.56
CA VAL A 58 -2.32 0.75 -3.80
C VAL A 58 -1.94 1.26 -2.41
N THR A 59 -2.47 0.61 -1.37
CA THR A 59 -2.27 1.04 0.04
C THR A 59 -1.86 -0.12 0.94
N ASN A 60 -1.07 0.17 1.98
CA ASN A 60 -0.68 -0.80 3.00
C ASN A 60 -1.75 -1.09 4.06
N HIS A 61 -2.92 -0.47 3.99
CA HIS A 61 -4.03 -0.78 4.89
C HIS A 61 -4.61 -2.18 4.64
N ALA A 62 -4.59 -3.05 5.65
CA ALA A 62 -5.03 -4.45 5.57
C ALA A 62 -6.55 -4.62 5.71
N GLU A 63 -7.32 -3.74 5.07
CA GLU A 63 -8.77 -3.75 5.08
C GLU A 63 -9.33 -4.20 3.71
N SER A 64 -10.63 -4.47 3.67
CA SER A 64 -11.34 -4.71 2.41
C SER A 64 -11.17 -3.54 1.42
N PRO A 65 -10.82 -3.81 0.15
CA PRO A 65 -10.72 -2.77 -0.89
C PRO A 65 -12.00 -1.94 -1.02
N ALA A 66 -13.17 -2.55 -0.80
CA ALA A 66 -14.47 -1.90 -0.87
C ALA A 66 -14.60 -0.70 0.09
N ILE A 67 -13.89 -0.72 1.23
CA ILE A 67 -13.86 0.39 2.19
C ILE A 67 -13.15 1.60 1.59
N LYS A 68 -11.97 1.38 1.00
CA LYS A 68 -11.20 2.46 0.35
C LYS A 68 -11.89 2.95 -0.92
N GLN A 69 -12.48 2.05 -1.69
CA GLN A 69 -13.27 2.39 -2.88
C GLN A 69 -14.45 3.30 -2.54
N ARG A 70 -15.22 2.96 -1.48
CA ARG A 70 -16.32 3.80 -1.03
C ARG A 70 -15.84 5.18 -0.61
N ARG A 71 -14.76 5.23 0.16
CA ARG A 71 -14.16 6.49 0.61
C ARG A 71 -13.67 7.36 -0.55
N LEU A 72 -13.00 6.78 -1.54
CA LEU A 72 -12.58 7.47 -2.76
C LEU A 72 -13.79 7.98 -3.54
N ALA A 73 -14.85 7.19 -3.65
CA ALA A 73 -16.09 7.59 -4.32
C ALA A 73 -16.81 8.74 -3.59
N GLU A 74 -16.84 8.73 -2.26
CA GLU A 74 -17.36 9.83 -1.44
C GLU A 74 -16.58 11.14 -1.65
N MET A 75 -15.29 11.05 -2.01
CA MET A 75 -14.45 12.19 -2.38
C MET A 75 -14.61 12.64 -3.84
N GLY A 76 -15.38 11.90 -4.66
CA GLY A 76 -15.63 12.23 -6.07
C GLY A 76 -14.82 11.41 -7.08
N VAL A 77 -14.04 10.42 -6.66
CA VAL A 77 -13.31 9.54 -7.58
C VAL A 77 -14.26 8.48 -8.16
N VAL A 78 -14.47 8.51 -9.48
CA VAL A 78 -15.42 7.62 -10.16
C VAL A 78 -14.87 6.19 -10.29
N GLN A 79 -15.57 5.12 -9.87
CA GLN A 79 -15.11 3.72 -10.07
C GLN A 79 -13.63 3.47 -9.69
N PRO A 80 -13.20 3.74 -8.45
CA PRO A 80 -11.80 3.60 -8.05
C PRO A 80 -11.34 2.13 -8.09
N LEU A 81 -10.20 1.87 -8.73
CA LEU A 81 -9.51 0.59 -8.68
C LEU A 81 -8.57 0.61 -7.46
N VAL A 82 -8.69 -0.36 -6.56
CA VAL A 82 -7.90 -0.40 -5.32
C VAL A 82 -7.28 -1.77 -5.15
N ILE A 83 -6.01 -1.81 -4.72
CA ILE A 83 -5.35 -2.96 -4.12
C ILE A 83 -4.96 -2.62 -2.68
N THR A 84 -5.28 -3.52 -1.76
CA THR A 84 -4.88 -3.41 -0.35
C THR A 84 -3.85 -4.45 0.03
N SER A 85 -3.15 -4.25 1.15
CA SER A 85 -2.23 -5.27 1.69
C SER A 85 -2.95 -6.54 2.16
N ALA A 86 -4.27 -6.49 2.38
CA ALA A 86 -5.11 -7.67 2.62
C ALA A 86 -5.19 -8.56 1.36
N GLU A 87 -5.43 -7.96 0.18
CA GLU A 87 -5.42 -8.71 -1.08
C GLU A 87 -4.02 -9.23 -1.42
N ALA A 88 -2.97 -8.45 -1.15
CA ALA A 88 -1.60 -8.90 -1.33
C ALA A 88 -1.28 -10.11 -0.43
N ALA A 89 -1.74 -10.11 0.83
CA ALA A 89 -1.58 -11.25 1.74
C ALA A 89 -2.38 -12.47 1.29
N ALA A 90 -3.60 -12.27 0.79
CA ALA A 90 -4.41 -13.34 0.21
C ALA A 90 -3.73 -13.95 -1.02
N HIS A 91 -3.19 -13.10 -1.91
CA HIS A 91 -2.45 -13.52 -3.09
C HIS A 91 -1.20 -14.33 -2.73
N LEU A 92 -0.39 -13.86 -1.77
CA LEU A 92 0.77 -14.58 -1.26
C LEU A 92 0.41 -15.94 -0.62
N CYS A 93 -0.68 -15.97 0.16
CA CYS A 93 -1.13 -17.18 0.83
C CYS A 93 -1.57 -18.25 -0.17
N GLY A 94 -2.35 -17.86 -1.17
CA GLY A 94 -3.00 -18.77 -2.12
C GLY A 94 -4.26 -19.45 -1.55
N PRO A 95 -5.19 -19.88 -2.41
CA PRO A 95 -6.46 -20.49 -1.99
C PRO A 95 -6.27 -21.91 -1.42
N GLY A 96 -7.30 -22.41 -0.71
CA GLY A 96 -7.36 -23.79 -0.23
C GLY A 96 -6.57 -24.07 1.05
N ARG A 97 -6.02 -23.04 1.68
CA ARG A 97 -5.28 -23.11 2.95
C ARG A 97 -6.14 -22.65 4.11
N ARG A 98 -5.75 -23.06 5.32
CA ARG A 98 -6.37 -22.62 6.56
C ARG A 98 -5.48 -21.61 7.29
N ALA A 99 -5.98 -20.38 7.43
CA ALA A 99 -5.24 -19.26 8.01
C ALA A 99 -5.70 -18.95 9.44
N PHE A 100 -4.75 -18.75 10.35
CA PHE A 100 -5.02 -18.17 11.67
C PHE A 100 -4.66 -16.69 11.66
N VAL A 101 -5.64 -15.83 11.88
CA VAL A 101 -5.55 -14.42 11.52
C VAL A 101 -5.56 -13.56 12.79
N LEU A 102 -4.57 -12.68 12.90
CA LEU A 102 -4.57 -11.55 13.84
C LEU A 102 -4.62 -10.27 13.01
N GLY A 103 -5.81 -9.69 12.88
CA GLY A 103 -6.06 -8.51 12.04
C GLY A 103 -7.47 -7.97 12.26
N GLU A 104 -7.81 -6.89 11.58
CA GLU A 104 -9.20 -6.40 11.57
C GLU A 104 -10.13 -7.45 10.92
N PRO A 105 -11.42 -7.53 11.31
CA PRO A 105 -12.35 -8.53 10.78
C PRO A 105 -12.44 -8.56 9.24
N THR A 106 -12.28 -7.39 8.61
CA THR A 106 -12.32 -7.25 7.15
C THR A 106 -11.14 -7.91 6.44
N LEU A 107 -10.01 -8.14 7.13
CA LEU A 107 -8.91 -8.96 6.61
C LEU A 107 -9.36 -10.41 6.41
N SER A 108 -10.02 -10.99 7.43
CA SER A 108 -10.57 -12.35 7.37
C SER A 108 -11.62 -12.49 6.26
N GLU A 109 -12.44 -11.47 6.02
CA GLU A 109 -13.40 -11.44 4.91
C GLU A 109 -12.72 -11.49 3.53
N VAL A 110 -11.64 -10.73 3.34
CA VAL A 110 -10.85 -10.72 2.10
C VAL A 110 -10.20 -12.09 1.87
N LEU A 111 -9.59 -12.67 2.91
CA LEU A 111 -8.98 -13.99 2.85
C LEU A 111 -10.02 -15.07 2.50
N THR A 112 -11.18 -15.04 3.16
CA THR A 112 -12.28 -15.97 2.89
C THR A 112 -12.78 -15.86 1.45
N SER A 113 -12.92 -14.64 0.95
CA SER A 113 -13.32 -14.38 -0.45
C SER A 113 -12.29 -14.87 -1.46
N ALA A 114 -11.01 -14.95 -1.08
CA ALA A 114 -9.94 -15.54 -1.87
C ALA A 114 -9.85 -17.08 -1.74
N GLY A 115 -10.78 -17.72 -1.04
CA GLY A 115 -10.82 -19.18 -0.88
C GLY A 115 -9.90 -19.72 0.23
N ILE A 116 -9.53 -18.89 1.20
CA ILE A 116 -8.75 -19.26 2.39
C ILE A 116 -9.70 -19.46 3.57
N ASP A 117 -9.60 -20.59 4.28
CA ASP A 117 -10.37 -20.81 5.51
C ASP A 117 -9.76 -19.98 6.66
N ALA A 118 -10.26 -18.75 6.84
CA ALA A 118 -9.74 -17.79 7.79
C ALA A 118 -10.39 -17.95 9.17
N ILE A 119 -9.58 -18.25 10.18
CA ILE A 119 -9.95 -18.28 11.59
C ILE A 119 -9.45 -17.00 12.24
N ASP A 120 -10.37 -16.14 12.66
CA ASP A 120 -10.01 -14.94 13.43
C ASP A 120 -9.59 -15.33 14.86
N VAL A 121 -8.43 -14.87 15.32
CA VAL A 121 -7.96 -15.08 16.70
C VAL A 121 -8.92 -14.51 17.75
N ALA A 122 -9.71 -13.48 17.40
CA ALA A 122 -10.75 -12.95 18.28
C ALA A 122 -11.94 -13.92 18.47
N SER A 123 -12.10 -14.90 17.57
CA SER A 123 -13.19 -15.88 17.61
C SER A 123 -12.87 -17.14 18.43
N VAL A 124 -11.65 -17.27 18.94
CA VAL A 124 -11.21 -18.43 19.74
C VAL A 124 -10.93 -18.05 21.19
N ASP A 125 -10.97 -19.04 22.08
CA ASP A 125 -10.54 -18.86 23.47
C ASP A 125 -9.04 -18.57 23.52
N PRO A 126 -8.60 -17.40 24.05
CA PRO A 126 -7.18 -17.05 24.12
C PRO A 126 -6.35 -17.98 25.02
N ASP A 127 -6.99 -18.74 25.92
CA ASP A 127 -6.34 -19.76 26.76
C ASP A 127 -6.63 -21.19 26.28
N GLY A 128 -7.27 -21.32 25.10
CA GLY A 128 -7.61 -22.58 24.45
C GLY A 128 -6.48 -23.18 23.59
N PRO A 129 -6.73 -24.34 22.95
CA PRO A 129 -5.77 -24.94 22.05
C PRO A 129 -5.61 -24.13 20.77
N VAL A 130 -4.39 -24.11 20.22
CA VAL A 130 -4.11 -23.53 18.91
C VAL A 130 -4.88 -24.31 17.83
N PRO A 131 -5.66 -23.63 16.98
CA PRO A 131 -6.31 -24.29 15.84
C PRO A 131 -5.27 -24.86 14.87
N GLN A 132 -5.52 -26.06 14.35
CA GLN A 132 -4.69 -26.61 13.26
C GLN A 132 -4.83 -25.72 12.02
N THR A 133 -3.72 -25.11 11.61
CA THR A 133 -3.63 -24.10 10.54
C THR A 133 -2.36 -24.29 9.72
N ASP A 134 -2.41 -23.90 8.44
CA ASP A 134 -1.28 -23.99 7.51
C ASP A 134 -0.46 -22.70 7.49
N VAL A 135 -1.09 -21.58 7.87
CA VAL A 135 -0.53 -20.23 7.79
C VAL A 135 -1.10 -19.36 8.90
N VAL A 136 -0.28 -18.43 9.36
CA VAL A 136 -0.61 -17.33 10.25
C VAL A 136 -0.52 -16.04 9.45
N ILE A 137 -1.54 -15.19 9.53
CA ILE A 137 -1.56 -13.90 8.84
C ILE A 137 -1.76 -12.79 9.87
N VAL A 138 -0.81 -11.85 9.93
CA VAL A 138 -0.84 -10.73 10.88
C VAL A 138 -0.98 -9.39 10.14
N GLY A 139 -1.96 -8.61 10.56
CA GLY A 139 -2.15 -7.22 10.13
C GLY A 139 -2.46 -6.29 11.30
N ALA A 140 -2.51 -5.00 11.02
CA ALA A 140 -2.89 -4.01 12.01
C ALA A 140 -4.31 -4.33 12.51
N CYS A 141 -4.52 -4.31 13.81
CA CYS A 141 -5.84 -4.41 14.41
C CYS A 141 -5.91 -3.68 15.75
N SER A 142 -7.11 -3.28 16.11
CA SER A 142 -7.41 -2.67 17.39
C SER A 142 -7.57 -3.68 18.52
N ASP A 143 -8.07 -4.89 18.22
CA ASP A 143 -8.41 -5.91 19.21
C ASP A 143 -7.33 -7.01 19.38
N TRP A 144 -6.25 -6.67 20.08
CA TRP A 144 -5.16 -7.59 20.41
C TRP A 144 -4.71 -7.48 21.87
N ASN A 145 -4.13 -8.56 22.39
CA ASN A 145 -3.58 -8.61 23.73
C ASN A 145 -2.46 -9.66 23.83
N ARG A 146 -1.84 -9.77 25.02
CA ARG A 146 -0.77 -10.73 25.30
C ARG A 146 -1.15 -12.17 24.97
N SER A 147 -2.34 -12.63 25.37
CA SER A 147 -2.76 -14.02 25.19
C SER A 147 -3.00 -14.34 23.71
N ARG A 148 -3.71 -13.48 22.97
CA ARG A 148 -3.94 -13.67 21.52
C ARG A 148 -2.64 -13.64 20.72
N THR A 149 -1.73 -12.73 21.07
CA THR A 149 -0.38 -12.68 20.46
C THR A 149 0.39 -13.97 20.74
N GLY A 150 0.29 -14.49 21.97
CA GLY A 150 0.89 -15.76 22.36
C GLY A 150 0.37 -16.93 21.53
N LEU A 151 -0.96 -17.02 21.37
CA LEU A 151 -1.63 -18.07 20.61
C LEU A 151 -1.24 -18.08 19.13
N ILE A 152 -1.14 -16.89 18.53
CA ILE A 152 -0.63 -16.70 17.17
C ILE A 152 0.84 -17.16 17.06
N ALA A 153 1.67 -16.76 18.02
CA ALA A 153 3.07 -17.18 18.05
C ALA A 153 3.23 -18.69 18.28
N ASP A 154 2.33 -19.34 19.02
CA ASP A 154 2.30 -20.80 19.16
C ASP A 154 1.99 -21.49 17.84
N ALA A 155 1.04 -20.97 17.05
CA ALA A 155 0.75 -21.49 15.71
C ALA A 155 1.97 -21.42 14.78
N VAL A 156 2.70 -20.29 14.83
CA VAL A 156 3.97 -20.13 14.08
C VAL A 156 5.02 -21.16 14.55
N ARG A 157 5.19 -21.34 15.86
CA ARG A 157 6.13 -22.36 16.41
C ARG A 157 5.72 -23.79 16.06
N ALA A 158 4.43 -24.05 15.88
CA ALA A 158 3.90 -25.33 15.45
C ALA A 158 4.12 -25.62 13.95
N GLY A 159 4.69 -24.67 13.21
CA GLY A 159 5.11 -24.85 11.81
C GLY A 159 4.20 -24.17 10.79
N ALA A 160 3.21 -23.38 11.22
CA ALA A 160 2.44 -22.56 10.29
C ALA A 160 3.35 -21.51 9.62
N GLU A 161 3.19 -21.33 8.31
CA GLU A 161 3.88 -20.25 7.59
C GLU A 161 3.46 -18.89 8.18
N PHE A 162 4.39 -17.94 8.31
CA PHE A 162 4.09 -16.63 8.89
C PHE A 162 4.08 -15.55 7.81
N ILE A 163 2.90 -14.97 7.55
CA ILE A 163 2.70 -13.85 6.61
C ILE A 163 2.32 -12.58 7.39
N ALA A 164 2.93 -11.46 7.01
CA ALA A 164 2.60 -10.13 7.50
C ALA A 164 2.06 -9.26 6.36
N THR A 165 0.97 -8.53 6.62
CA THR A 165 0.34 -7.65 5.62
C THR A 165 1.22 -6.47 5.25
N ASN A 166 1.86 -5.81 6.21
CA ASN A 166 2.86 -4.75 5.99
C ASN A 166 3.80 -4.64 7.21
N SER A 167 4.80 -3.76 7.12
CA SER A 167 5.80 -3.53 8.17
C SER A 167 5.68 -2.16 8.86
N ASP A 168 4.58 -1.43 8.63
CA ASP A 168 4.43 -0.05 9.12
C ASP A 168 4.42 -0.03 10.66
N PRO A 169 5.35 0.69 11.30
CA PRO A 169 5.51 0.65 12.75
C PRO A 169 4.38 1.39 13.48
N THR A 170 3.78 2.38 12.82
CA THR A 170 2.76 3.25 13.40
C THR A 170 1.55 3.38 12.51
N TYR A 171 0.41 3.74 13.12
CA TYR A 171 -0.84 4.04 12.45
C TYR A 171 -1.35 5.41 12.92
N PRO A 172 -1.37 6.44 12.05
CA PRO A 172 -1.83 7.78 12.43
C PRO A 172 -3.34 7.81 12.73
N GLN A 173 -3.72 8.41 13.86
CA GLN A 173 -5.13 8.59 14.22
C GLN A 173 -5.36 9.91 14.96
N MET A 174 -6.57 10.47 14.85
CA MET A 174 -7.02 11.57 15.70
C MET A 174 -7.50 11.05 17.05
N GLY A 175 -6.85 11.49 18.13
CA GLY A 175 -7.30 11.28 19.50
C GLY A 175 -8.02 12.50 20.08
N VAL A 176 -8.55 12.35 21.30
CA VAL A 176 -9.27 13.42 22.02
C VAL A 176 -8.41 14.67 22.24
N ALA A 177 -7.10 14.50 22.44
CA ALA A 177 -6.15 15.58 22.67
C ALA A 177 -5.40 16.04 21.40
N GLY A 178 -5.79 15.56 20.22
CA GLY A 178 -5.11 15.84 18.94
C GLY A 178 -4.51 14.59 18.28
N PRO A 179 -3.64 14.76 17.27
CA PRO A 179 -3.01 13.66 16.55
C PRO A 179 -2.22 12.74 17.49
N ARG A 180 -2.35 11.42 17.29
CA ARG A 180 -1.58 10.38 17.99
C ARG A 180 -1.13 9.31 17.00
N LEU A 181 -0.02 8.65 17.32
CA LEU A 181 0.46 7.47 16.61
C LEU A 181 0.11 6.22 17.41
N LEU A 182 -0.68 5.34 16.81
CA LEU A 182 -0.94 4.00 17.33
C LEU A 182 0.13 3.01 16.86
N PRO A 183 0.27 1.84 17.51
CA PRO A 183 0.99 0.71 16.92
C PRO A 183 0.37 0.33 15.56
N GLY A 184 1.20 0.29 14.52
CA GLY A 184 0.82 -0.22 13.20
C GLY A 184 0.96 -1.74 13.10
N ALA A 185 0.82 -2.31 11.90
CA ALA A 185 0.95 -3.75 11.71
C ALA A 185 2.36 -4.24 12.07
N GLY A 186 3.40 -3.47 11.71
CA GLY A 186 4.79 -3.79 12.02
C GLY A 186 5.05 -3.96 13.52
N ALA A 187 4.36 -3.22 14.38
CA ALA A 187 4.49 -3.37 15.83
C ALA A 187 3.90 -4.71 16.34
N LEU A 188 2.72 -5.10 15.83
CA LEU A 188 2.09 -6.39 16.14
C LEU A 188 2.90 -7.56 15.58
N VAL A 189 3.37 -7.41 14.34
CA VAL A 189 4.25 -8.36 13.66
C VAL A 189 5.53 -8.56 14.45
N ALA A 190 6.18 -7.49 14.93
CA ALA A 190 7.38 -7.59 15.75
C ALA A 190 7.11 -8.34 17.07
N ALA A 191 5.94 -8.13 17.69
CA ALA A 191 5.57 -8.89 18.90
C ALA A 191 5.45 -10.40 18.62
N VAL A 192 4.84 -10.79 17.49
CA VAL A 192 4.74 -12.19 17.07
C VAL A 192 6.10 -12.75 16.66
N GLU A 193 6.91 -12.02 15.89
CA GLU A 193 8.26 -12.41 15.45
C GLU A 193 9.17 -12.68 16.65
N VAL A 194 9.23 -11.75 17.60
CA VAL A 194 10.07 -11.91 18.81
C VAL A 194 9.59 -13.08 19.66
N THR A 195 8.27 -13.25 19.81
CA THR A 195 7.71 -14.31 20.64
C THR A 195 7.86 -15.69 20.00
N SER A 196 7.73 -15.79 18.67
CA SER A 196 7.85 -17.05 17.91
C SER A 196 9.28 -17.41 17.55
N GLY A 197 10.17 -16.43 17.42
CA GLY A 197 11.53 -16.60 16.89
C GLY A 197 11.58 -16.77 15.37
N VAL A 198 10.48 -16.51 14.66
CA VAL A 198 10.32 -16.72 13.22
C VAL A 198 9.99 -15.41 12.52
N LYS A 199 10.70 -15.12 11.42
CA LYS A 199 10.45 -13.93 10.59
C LYS A 199 9.27 -14.14 9.65
N PRO A 200 8.43 -13.13 9.43
CA PRO A 200 7.35 -13.23 8.46
C PRO A 200 7.84 -13.03 7.02
N ALA A 201 7.06 -13.51 6.06
CA ALA A 201 7.04 -13.00 4.71
C ALA A 201 6.09 -11.78 4.63
N PHE A 202 6.56 -10.66 4.11
CA PHE A 202 5.74 -9.46 3.97
C PHE A 202 5.04 -9.40 2.61
N ALA A 203 3.74 -9.11 2.61
CA ALA A 203 2.92 -9.13 1.41
C ALA A 203 2.73 -7.75 0.75
N GLY A 204 2.39 -6.73 1.52
CA GLY A 204 2.13 -5.36 1.05
C GLY A 204 3.36 -4.63 0.53
N LYS A 205 3.21 -3.37 0.12
CA LYS A 205 4.31 -2.54 -0.37
C LYS A 205 5.43 -2.43 0.69
N PRO A 206 6.71 -2.47 0.29
CA PRO A 206 7.20 -2.49 -1.08
C PRO A 206 7.41 -3.90 -1.65
N ASN A 207 6.79 -4.95 -1.10
CA ASN A 207 7.21 -6.34 -1.37
C ASN A 207 6.71 -6.89 -2.70
N GLN A 208 7.36 -7.96 -3.17
CA GLN A 208 7.05 -8.62 -4.45
C GLN A 208 5.60 -9.08 -4.58
N PRO A 209 4.94 -9.66 -3.55
CA PRO A 209 3.56 -10.15 -3.72
C PRO A 209 2.54 -9.06 -4.08
N ALA A 210 2.71 -7.85 -3.55
CA ALA A 210 1.88 -6.71 -3.95
C ALA A 210 2.17 -6.27 -5.40
N ALA A 211 3.42 -6.36 -5.86
CA ALA A 211 3.80 -6.00 -7.22
C ALA A 211 3.26 -7.02 -8.23
N ASP A 212 3.42 -8.32 -7.94
CA ASP A 212 2.89 -9.41 -8.75
C ASP A 212 1.37 -9.29 -8.88
N LEU A 213 0.66 -9.02 -7.78
CA LEU A 213 -0.78 -8.80 -7.79
C LEU A 213 -1.21 -7.64 -8.71
N VAL A 214 -0.48 -6.51 -8.69
CA VAL A 214 -0.75 -5.37 -9.57
C VAL A 214 -0.53 -5.77 -11.03
N LEU A 215 0.61 -6.40 -11.33
CA LEU A 215 1.00 -6.77 -12.70
C LEU A 215 0.09 -7.86 -13.29
N GLU A 216 -0.33 -8.84 -12.50
CA GLU A 216 -1.27 -9.88 -12.93
C GLU A 216 -2.65 -9.31 -13.22
N ARG A 217 -3.12 -8.36 -12.40
CA ARG A 217 -4.48 -7.81 -12.51
C ARG A 217 -4.60 -6.74 -13.59
N TYR A 218 -3.58 -5.91 -13.76
CA TYR A 218 -3.65 -4.71 -14.61
C TYR A 218 -2.57 -4.65 -15.69
N GLY A 219 -1.49 -5.43 -15.58
CA GLY A 219 -0.37 -5.38 -16.52
C GLY A 219 0.70 -4.34 -16.15
N PRO A 220 1.61 -4.00 -17.08
CA PRO A 220 2.73 -3.09 -16.83
C PRO A 220 2.30 -1.70 -16.33
N VAL A 221 3.08 -1.14 -15.40
CA VAL A 221 2.86 0.16 -14.76
C VAL A 221 3.93 1.14 -15.21
N ASP A 222 3.53 2.37 -15.55
CA ASP A 222 4.44 3.41 -16.06
C ASP A 222 4.92 4.35 -14.96
N PHE A 223 4.04 4.63 -13.99
CA PHE A 223 4.30 5.55 -12.89
C PHE A 223 3.80 4.99 -11.56
N VAL A 224 4.61 5.17 -10.52
CA VAL A 224 4.20 5.05 -9.12
C VAL A 224 4.34 6.43 -8.48
N VAL A 225 3.25 6.93 -7.91
CA VAL A 225 3.23 8.18 -7.14
C VAL A 225 3.09 7.86 -5.66
N GLY A 226 4.05 8.29 -4.87
CA GLY A 226 4.14 7.99 -3.45
C GLY A 226 4.77 9.12 -2.64
N ASP A 227 4.68 9.02 -1.33
CA ASP A 227 5.20 10.02 -0.39
C ASP A 227 6.42 9.52 0.40
N ARG A 228 6.84 8.27 0.16
CA ARG A 228 7.96 7.59 0.83
C ARG A 228 8.80 6.77 -0.13
N ASP A 229 10.12 6.89 -0.04
CA ASP A 229 11.06 6.14 -0.89
C ASP A 229 11.21 4.67 -0.46
N ASP A 230 11.25 4.41 0.84
CA ASP A 230 11.39 3.08 1.42
C ASP A 230 10.19 2.15 1.12
N THR A 231 9.02 2.73 0.85
CA THR A 231 7.81 2.00 0.43
C THR A 231 7.46 2.21 -1.03
N ASP A 232 7.19 3.43 -1.50
CA ASP A 232 6.68 3.62 -2.86
C ASP A 232 7.78 3.64 -3.90
N GLY A 233 8.94 4.19 -3.56
CA GLY A 233 10.12 4.16 -4.43
C GLY A 233 10.60 2.75 -4.69
N GLU A 234 10.75 1.93 -3.65
CA GLU A 234 11.10 0.52 -3.80
C GLU A 234 9.97 -0.27 -4.51
N PHE A 235 8.71 0.09 -4.30
CA PHE A 235 7.59 -0.51 -5.03
C PHE A 235 7.62 -0.19 -6.53
N ALA A 236 7.95 1.05 -6.90
CA ALA A 236 8.19 1.47 -8.29
C ALA A 236 9.28 0.63 -8.94
N ARG A 237 10.39 0.41 -8.23
CA ARG A 237 11.49 -0.43 -8.69
C ARG A 237 11.04 -1.87 -8.97
N ARG A 238 10.17 -2.45 -8.14
CA ARG A 238 9.64 -3.80 -8.36
C ARG A 238 8.66 -3.89 -9.52
N LEU A 239 7.89 -2.83 -9.74
CA LEU A 239 6.97 -2.72 -10.87
C LEU A 239 7.69 -2.38 -12.19
N GLY A 240 8.96 -1.98 -12.13
CA GLY A 240 9.68 -1.45 -13.29
C GLY A 240 9.13 -0.10 -13.76
N ALA A 241 8.48 0.64 -12.85
CA ALA A 241 7.82 1.91 -13.12
C ALA A 241 8.70 3.11 -12.74
N ARG A 242 8.43 4.27 -13.32
CA ARG A 242 9.02 5.54 -12.87
C ARG A 242 8.46 5.93 -11.51
N PHE A 243 9.30 6.46 -10.64
CA PHE A 243 8.91 6.93 -9.32
C PHE A 243 8.73 8.44 -9.29
N ALA A 244 7.53 8.90 -8.94
CA ALA A 244 7.24 10.29 -8.63
C ALA A 244 7.00 10.45 -7.12
N LEU A 245 7.90 11.18 -6.46
CA LEU A 245 7.80 11.50 -5.04
C LEU A 245 7.00 12.79 -4.84
N VAL A 246 6.00 12.75 -3.97
CA VAL A 246 5.27 13.96 -3.52
C VAL A 246 5.71 14.38 -2.11
N LEU A 247 5.85 15.68 -1.90
CA LEU A 247 6.27 16.29 -0.62
C LEU A 247 5.08 16.64 0.29
N SER A 248 3.90 16.09 0.00
CA SER A 248 2.68 16.31 0.76
C SER A 248 2.49 15.33 1.94
N GLY A 249 3.41 14.37 2.10
CA GLY A 249 3.34 13.27 3.08
C GLY A 249 4.62 13.05 3.88
N GLY A 250 5.10 11.80 3.90
CA GLY A 250 6.09 11.26 4.82
C GLY A 250 7.53 11.75 4.60
N THR A 251 7.98 11.95 3.37
CA THR A 251 9.33 12.44 3.08
C THR A 251 9.39 13.98 3.14
N PRO A 252 10.22 14.57 4.02
CA PRO A 252 10.39 16.01 4.09
C PRO A 252 11.31 16.53 2.95
N PRO A 253 11.17 17.81 2.53
CA PRO A 253 11.91 18.34 1.38
C PRO A 253 13.44 18.34 1.51
N ASP A 254 13.97 18.35 2.73
CA ASP A 254 15.41 18.34 3.03
C ASP A 254 16.05 16.94 2.97
N GLU A 255 15.25 15.88 2.86
CA GLU A 255 15.71 14.50 2.66
C GLU A 255 15.85 14.12 1.17
N VAL A 256 15.58 15.05 0.24
CA VAL A 256 15.74 14.85 -1.20
C VAL A 256 17.18 15.17 -1.66
N PRO A 257 17.81 14.35 -2.53
CA PRO A 257 17.29 13.14 -3.14
C PRO A 257 17.30 11.94 -2.18
N THR A 258 16.22 11.16 -2.23
CA THR A 258 16.04 9.93 -1.46
C THR A 258 16.74 8.73 -2.12
N ASN A 259 16.67 7.55 -1.51
CA ASN A 259 17.19 6.32 -2.09
C ASN A 259 16.14 5.18 -1.98
N PRO A 260 15.47 4.81 -3.10
CA PRO A 260 15.80 5.15 -4.47
C PRO A 260 15.54 6.62 -4.83
N ALA A 261 16.33 7.14 -5.77
CA ALA A 261 16.16 8.50 -6.28
C ALA A 261 14.90 8.56 -7.16
N PRO A 262 13.98 9.51 -6.92
CA PRO A 262 12.78 9.68 -7.73
C PRO A 262 13.13 10.23 -9.12
N ASP A 263 12.38 9.78 -10.13
CA ASP A 263 12.41 10.34 -11.48
C ASP A 263 11.78 11.75 -11.53
N LEU A 264 10.85 12.01 -10.62
CA LEU A 264 10.15 13.28 -10.48
C LEU A 264 9.89 13.60 -9.00
N VAL A 265 10.12 14.86 -8.59
CA VAL A 265 9.76 15.36 -7.26
C VAL A 265 8.81 16.54 -7.42
N ALA A 266 7.67 16.50 -6.75
CA ALA A 266 6.70 17.58 -6.78
C ALA A 266 6.07 17.83 -5.41
N ARG A 267 5.39 18.97 -5.26
CA ARG A 267 4.76 19.35 -3.98
C ARG A 267 3.63 18.41 -3.59
N ASP A 268 2.83 17.97 -4.55
CA ASP A 268 1.61 17.18 -4.37
C ASP A 268 1.27 16.43 -5.67
N LEU A 269 0.25 15.58 -5.63
CA LEU A 269 -0.22 14.81 -6.78
C LEU A 269 -0.65 15.70 -7.95
N ALA A 270 -1.24 16.87 -7.69
CA ALA A 270 -1.69 17.76 -8.76
C ALA A 270 -0.52 18.31 -9.58
N CYS A 271 0.58 18.66 -8.93
CA CYS A 271 1.81 19.08 -9.59
C CYS A 271 2.46 17.95 -10.42
N VAL A 272 2.47 16.70 -9.91
CA VAL A 272 2.95 15.54 -10.68
C VAL A 272 2.17 15.39 -11.98
N VAL A 273 0.84 15.40 -11.88
CA VAL A 273 -0.05 15.23 -13.04
C VAL A 273 0.12 16.37 -14.04
N ASP A 274 0.24 17.62 -13.56
CA ASP A 274 0.47 18.78 -14.43
C ASP A 274 1.76 18.65 -15.25
N GLU A 275 2.84 18.24 -14.61
CA GLU A 275 4.14 18.10 -15.24
C GLU A 275 4.14 16.98 -16.28
N VAL A 276 3.62 15.81 -15.92
CA VAL A 276 3.59 14.66 -16.84
C VAL A 276 2.66 14.92 -18.02
N LEU A 277 1.43 15.41 -17.81
CA LEU A 277 0.51 15.69 -18.92
C LEU A 277 1.02 16.81 -19.85
N ARG A 278 1.72 17.82 -19.30
CA ARG A 278 2.35 18.86 -20.13
C ARG A 278 3.45 18.26 -21.01
N SER A 279 4.30 17.40 -20.47
CA SER A 279 5.39 16.76 -21.23
C SER A 279 4.86 15.92 -22.40
N LEU A 280 3.78 15.14 -22.18
CA LEU A 280 3.14 14.33 -23.22
C LEU A 280 2.49 15.19 -24.32
N SER A 281 1.94 16.35 -23.95
CA SER A 281 1.34 17.29 -24.90
C SER A 281 2.39 18.01 -25.77
N THR A 282 3.64 18.16 -25.28
CA THR A 282 4.70 18.80 -26.06
C THR A 282 5.33 17.85 -27.09
N MET A 283 5.35 16.55 -26.79
CA MET A 283 5.90 15.52 -27.68
C MET A 283 4.98 15.15 -28.86
N THR A 284 3.71 15.56 -28.85
CA THR A 284 2.74 15.29 -29.92
C THR A 284 2.65 16.40 -30.96
N VAL A 285 3.39 17.51 -30.78
CA VAL A 285 3.36 18.71 -31.64
C VAL A 285 4.63 18.87 -32.49
N GLU A 286 5.62 17.97 -32.34
CA GLU A 286 6.79 17.83 -33.22
C GLU A 286 6.62 16.66 -34.20
#